data_AF-A0A8H6S835-F1
#
_entry.id   AF-A0A8H6S835-F1
#
_cell.length_a   1.000
_cell.length_b   1.000
_cell.length_c   1.000
_cell.angle_alpha   90.00
_cell.angle_beta   90.00
_cell.angle_gamma   90.00
#
_symmetry.space_group_name_H-M   'P 1'
#
loop_
_entity.id
_entity.type
_entity.pdbx_description
1 polymer ?
#
loop_
_entity_poly.entity_id
_entity_poly.type
_entity_poly.pdbx_seq_one_letter_code
_entity_poly.pdbx_strand_id
1 'polypeptide(L)'
;MIVISRGTDSLMSAALRCISDWWVGGGAPSRKLKYFRDQPLGHPGVTDQHLLLWYFEDWLKKYFFSILQILETLSLDPLPYVRTQSITLLCTLLREKPEQEQNLLRLLVNKLGDTEKSICSRASYLILQLLQTHPAMKLIVVREIVALVLRPSASRPPTSSAPTPKHIRFTDDDKPKSKAKPEEKKVAGNAHARYYATITFNQIVLAPGDREVALQLIDVYFVLFKELLGEGNSDEDENKEDDKHEKDEGETVSADKAGRIRDKKKGKGKGKGKVVETRGAAGFAEVEDAHSKLISAILTGVNRALPYAKIVASDAGINKHIDTLFLITHTSTFNISLQALVLIQQISASLSASAPSTASSSSAPTSKSITDRYYRTLYSSLHDSRLASSSKQAMYLNLLFKSIKADADNIDRVKAMIRRFVQVLVSGGNGATEFVAGGLFLLGELFSSIPGLRGMLSGASQEGEEYDARKRDPQYAHASASPLWELVSAAYEVIFVGGWRKSRNCKPFGAETIGECV
;
A
#
# COMPACT_ATOMS: atom_id res chain seq x y z
N MET A 1 45.71 14.49 -0.75
CA MET A 1 45.10 13.16 -0.96
C MET A 1 43.75 13.24 -1.68
N ILE A 2 42.76 14.00 -1.16
CA ILE A 2 41.42 14.12 -1.79
C ILE A 2 41.45 14.72 -3.21
N VAL A 3 42.30 15.71 -3.48
CA VAL A 3 42.39 16.34 -4.82
C VAL A 3 43.05 15.43 -5.87
N ILE A 4 43.97 14.56 -5.44
CA ILE A 4 44.62 13.59 -6.34
C ILE A 4 43.66 12.45 -6.68
N SER A 5 42.88 11.96 -5.70
CA SER A 5 41.80 10.98 -5.93
C SER A 5 40.74 11.52 -6.90
N ARG A 6 40.33 12.80 -6.75
CA ARG A 6 39.35 13.43 -7.65
C ARG A 6 39.79 13.41 -9.13
N GLY A 7 41.09 13.57 -9.39
CA GLY A 7 41.63 13.48 -10.74
C GLY A 7 41.60 12.06 -11.29
N THR A 8 42.04 11.07 -10.50
CA THR A 8 42.10 9.67 -10.92
C THR A 8 40.72 9.07 -11.14
N ASP A 9 39.75 9.34 -10.27
CA ASP A 9 38.42 8.74 -10.34
C ASP A 9 37.64 9.29 -11.55
N SER A 10 37.86 10.57 -11.88
CA SER A 10 37.30 11.20 -13.08
C SER A 10 37.91 10.68 -14.39
N LEU A 11 39.21 10.35 -14.36
CA LEU A 11 39.90 9.77 -15.52
C LEU A 11 39.48 8.32 -15.74
N MET A 12 39.32 7.56 -14.64
CA MET A 12 38.80 6.20 -14.67
C MET A 12 37.36 6.14 -15.20
N SER A 13 36.49 7.05 -14.76
CA SER A 13 35.11 7.09 -15.27
C SER A 13 35.04 7.48 -16.76
N ALA A 14 35.92 8.38 -17.22
CA ALA A 14 36.05 8.72 -18.63
C ALA A 14 36.56 7.53 -19.47
N ALA A 15 37.59 6.83 -19.01
CA ALA A 15 38.11 5.63 -19.67
C ALA A 15 37.05 4.53 -19.78
N LEU A 16 36.31 4.28 -18.68
CA LEU A 16 35.21 3.31 -18.69
C LEU A 16 34.08 3.69 -19.63
N ARG A 17 33.78 4.99 -19.75
CA ARG A 17 32.82 5.48 -20.73
C ARG A 17 33.27 5.18 -22.16
N CYS A 18 34.55 5.44 -22.48
CA CYS A 18 35.07 5.09 -23.80
C CYS A 18 35.00 3.58 -24.08
N ILE A 19 35.33 2.76 -23.08
CA ILE A 19 35.24 1.30 -23.18
C ILE A 19 33.78 0.84 -23.37
N SER A 20 32.82 1.43 -22.64
CA SER A 20 31.40 1.11 -22.80
C SER A 20 30.88 1.54 -24.17
N ASP A 21 31.29 2.72 -24.64
CA ASP A 21 30.89 3.23 -25.95
C ASP A 21 31.45 2.35 -27.07
N TRP A 22 32.69 1.87 -26.94
CA TRP A 22 33.27 0.87 -27.84
C TRP A 22 32.51 -0.46 -27.81
N TRP A 23 32.15 -0.95 -26.61
CA TRP A 23 31.41 -2.21 -26.44
C TRP A 23 30.04 -2.16 -27.15
N VAL A 24 29.32 -1.05 -26.96
CA VAL A 24 28.02 -0.78 -27.59
C VAL A 24 28.17 -0.57 -29.10
N GLY A 25 29.12 0.26 -29.52
CA GLY A 25 29.32 0.70 -30.90
C GLY A 25 29.84 -0.36 -31.89
N GLY A 26 30.12 -1.58 -31.43
CA GLY A 26 30.50 -2.69 -32.31
C GLY A 26 31.66 -3.56 -31.80
N GLY A 27 32.27 -3.22 -30.67
CA GLY A 27 33.39 -3.97 -30.10
C GLY A 27 33.05 -5.38 -29.63
N ALA A 28 31.78 -5.63 -29.28
CA ALA A 28 31.29 -6.95 -28.90
C ALA A 28 30.37 -7.57 -29.98
N PRO A 29 30.38 -8.91 -30.16
CA PRO A 29 29.45 -9.59 -31.05
C PRO A 29 27.98 -9.41 -30.60
N SER A 30 27.02 -9.62 -31.51
CA SER A 30 25.58 -9.55 -31.20
C SER A 30 25.07 -10.73 -30.36
N ARG A 31 25.86 -11.81 -30.28
CA ARG A 31 25.59 -12.98 -29.43
C ARG A 31 26.36 -12.90 -28.11
N LYS A 32 25.87 -13.62 -27.09
CA LYS A 32 26.58 -13.80 -25.81
C LYS A 32 27.94 -14.46 -26.04
N LEU A 33 28.96 -14.00 -25.30
CA LEU A 33 30.29 -14.58 -25.35
C LEU A 33 30.30 -15.97 -24.68
N LYS A 34 31.12 -16.88 -25.17
CA LYS A 34 31.31 -18.22 -24.60
C LYS A 34 32.71 -18.34 -24.01
N TYR A 35 32.83 -19.11 -22.94
CA TYR A 35 34.15 -19.50 -22.45
C TYR A 35 34.79 -20.50 -23.41
N PHE A 36 36.12 -20.55 -23.41
CA PHE A 36 36.87 -21.46 -24.29
C PHE A 36 36.43 -22.93 -24.14
N ARG A 37 36.15 -23.33 -22.90
CA ARG A 37 35.66 -24.67 -22.53
C ARG A 37 34.27 -25.02 -23.09
N ASP A 38 33.45 -24.02 -23.41
CA ASP A 38 32.07 -24.21 -23.87
C ASP A 38 31.98 -24.23 -25.40
N GLN A 39 33.12 -24.17 -26.09
CA GLN A 39 33.21 -24.19 -27.55
C GLN A 39 33.30 -25.64 -28.07
N PRO A 40 32.81 -25.92 -29.29
CA PRO A 40 32.81 -27.27 -29.87
C PRO A 40 34.20 -27.67 -30.38
N LEU A 41 35.14 -27.94 -29.47
CA LEU A 41 36.54 -28.25 -29.78
C LEU A 41 36.72 -29.55 -30.61
N GLY A 42 35.78 -30.49 -30.52
CA GLY A 42 35.86 -31.80 -31.18
C GLY A 42 35.16 -31.90 -32.54
N HIS A 43 34.65 -30.79 -33.10
CA HIS A 43 33.93 -30.84 -34.36
C HIS A 43 34.91 -31.01 -35.55
N PRO A 44 34.64 -31.90 -36.53
CA PRO A 44 35.58 -32.22 -37.61
C PRO A 44 35.89 -31.06 -38.58
N GLY A 45 35.08 -29.99 -38.54
CA GLY A 45 35.30 -28.76 -39.30
C GLY A 45 36.07 -27.65 -38.57
N VAL A 46 36.67 -27.94 -37.41
CA VAL A 46 37.43 -26.93 -36.63
C VAL A 46 38.80 -26.73 -37.25
N THR A 47 39.07 -25.51 -37.70
CA THR A 47 40.41 -25.07 -38.12
C THR A 47 41.10 -24.26 -37.03
N ASP A 48 42.42 -24.14 -37.10
CA ASP A 48 43.24 -23.36 -36.14
C ASP A 48 42.78 -21.90 -36.00
N GLN A 49 42.20 -21.33 -37.06
CA GLN A 49 41.60 -20.00 -37.05
C GLN A 49 40.42 -19.90 -36.06
N HIS A 50 39.61 -20.96 -35.96
CA HIS A 50 38.51 -21.02 -34.98
C HIS A 50 39.05 -21.08 -33.56
N LEU A 51 40.11 -21.86 -33.31
CA LEU A 51 40.74 -21.97 -31.98
C LEU A 51 41.28 -20.61 -31.51
N LEU A 52 41.93 -19.86 -32.40
CA LEU A 52 42.45 -18.53 -32.08
C LEU A 52 41.32 -17.54 -31.76
N LEU A 53 40.24 -17.57 -32.53
CA LEU A 53 39.06 -16.74 -32.30
C LEU A 53 38.38 -17.09 -30.96
N TRP A 54 38.24 -18.38 -30.65
CA TRP A 54 37.68 -18.84 -29.38
C TRP A 54 38.53 -18.48 -28.18
N TYR A 55 39.86 -18.52 -28.30
CA TYR A 55 40.77 -18.07 -27.25
C TYR A 55 40.63 -16.57 -27.00
N PHE A 56 40.56 -15.76 -28.07
CA PHE A 56 40.29 -14.34 -27.97
C PHE A 56 38.91 -14.05 -27.33
N GLU A 57 37.88 -14.82 -27.69
CA GLU A 57 36.54 -14.69 -27.14
C GLU A 57 36.51 -14.94 -25.62
N ASP A 58 37.24 -15.96 -25.15
CA ASP A 58 37.40 -16.26 -23.72
C ASP A 58 38.12 -15.14 -22.97
N TRP A 59 39.21 -14.62 -23.54
CA TRP A 59 39.92 -13.46 -23.00
C TRP A 59 39.01 -12.24 -22.93
N LEU A 60 38.25 -11.95 -23.98
CA LEU A 60 37.33 -10.80 -24.04
C LEU A 60 36.23 -10.90 -22.98
N LYS A 61 35.71 -12.12 -22.74
CA LYS A 61 34.70 -12.38 -21.70
C LYS A 61 35.27 -12.16 -20.29
N LYS A 62 36.51 -12.61 -20.03
CA LYS A 62 37.21 -12.37 -18.76
C LYS A 62 37.55 -10.88 -18.57
N TYR A 63 37.95 -10.20 -19.64
CA TYR A 63 38.20 -8.77 -19.64
C TYR A 63 36.93 -7.97 -19.30
N PHE A 64 35.78 -8.30 -19.91
CA PHE A 64 34.51 -7.68 -19.55
C PHE A 64 34.14 -7.90 -18.08
N PHE A 65 34.39 -9.09 -17.54
CA PHE A 65 34.20 -9.35 -16.11
C PHE A 65 35.09 -8.46 -15.23
N SER A 66 36.34 -8.22 -15.61
CA SER A 66 37.22 -7.29 -14.89
C SER A 66 36.69 -5.85 -14.93
N ILE A 67 36.11 -5.42 -16.06
CA ILE A 67 35.45 -4.11 -16.19
C ILE A 67 34.26 -4.01 -15.23
N LEU A 68 33.46 -5.07 -15.11
CA LEU A 68 32.34 -5.10 -14.17
C LEU A 68 32.78 -4.99 -12.72
N GLN A 69 33.89 -5.61 -12.31
CA GLN A 69 34.43 -5.49 -10.96
C GLN A 69 34.87 -4.05 -10.63
N ILE A 70 35.48 -3.37 -11.61
CA ILE A 70 35.85 -1.96 -11.48
C ILE A 70 34.57 -1.10 -11.36
N LEU A 71 33.56 -1.37 -12.20
CA LEU A 71 32.30 -0.64 -12.19
C LEU A 71 31.50 -0.86 -10.90
N GLU A 72 31.54 -2.05 -10.30
CA GLU A 72 31.00 -2.34 -8.97
C GLU A 72 31.67 -1.48 -7.90
N THR A 73 33.00 -1.38 -7.93
CA THR A 73 33.77 -0.55 -7.00
C THR A 73 33.39 0.94 -7.13
N LEU A 74 33.34 1.47 -8.36
CA LEU A 74 32.93 2.87 -8.62
C LEU A 74 31.47 3.13 -8.28
N SER A 75 30.62 2.12 -8.38
CA SER A 75 29.23 2.25 -7.94
C SER A 75 29.15 2.50 -6.43
N LEU A 76 30.10 2.03 -5.62
CA LEU A 76 30.14 2.21 -4.17
C LEU A 76 30.99 3.41 -3.72
N ASP A 77 31.44 4.24 -4.67
CA ASP A 77 32.30 5.39 -4.41
C ASP A 77 31.63 6.41 -3.45
N PRO A 78 32.38 7.03 -2.51
CA PRO A 78 31.83 8.06 -1.62
C PRO A 78 31.22 9.26 -2.38
N LEU A 79 31.71 9.58 -3.59
CA LEU A 79 31.25 10.72 -4.38
C LEU A 79 29.95 10.39 -5.13
N PRO A 80 28.85 11.15 -4.90
CA PRO A 80 27.57 10.92 -5.59
C PRO A 80 27.66 11.05 -7.11
N TYR A 81 28.54 11.92 -7.60
CA TYR A 81 28.75 12.14 -9.04
C TYR A 81 29.27 10.86 -9.74
N VAL A 82 30.31 10.22 -9.18
CA VAL A 82 30.91 9.00 -9.72
C VAL A 82 29.90 7.85 -9.71
N ARG A 83 29.13 7.71 -8.62
CA ARG A 83 28.04 6.74 -8.53
C ARG A 83 26.95 6.96 -9.58
N THR A 84 26.55 8.22 -9.81
CA THR A 84 25.55 8.58 -10.82
C THR A 84 26.02 8.24 -12.23
N GLN A 85 27.30 8.50 -12.55
CA GLN A 85 27.90 8.09 -13.81
C GLN A 85 27.92 6.56 -13.95
N SER A 86 28.38 5.87 -12.92
CA SER A 86 28.48 4.39 -12.90
C SER A 86 27.13 3.73 -13.17
N ILE A 87 26.05 4.22 -12.57
CA ILE A 87 24.69 3.70 -12.77
C ILE A 87 24.19 3.96 -14.19
N THR A 88 24.54 5.11 -14.77
CA THR A 88 24.21 5.41 -16.16
C THR A 88 24.93 4.44 -17.10
N LEU A 89 26.22 4.17 -16.88
CA LEU A 89 26.99 3.19 -17.65
C LEU A 89 26.42 1.76 -17.49
N LEU A 90 26.09 1.34 -16.26
CA LEU A 90 25.45 0.04 -15.99
C LEU A 90 24.15 -0.12 -16.80
N CYS A 91 23.29 0.91 -16.80
CA CYS A 91 22.04 0.87 -17.54
C CYS A 91 22.27 0.84 -19.06
N THR A 92 23.24 1.58 -19.58
CA THR A 92 23.56 1.56 -21.02
C THR A 92 24.06 0.18 -21.45
N LEU A 93 24.97 -0.44 -20.68
CA LEU A 93 25.45 -1.79 -20.97
C LEU A 93 24.30 -2.82 -20.93
N LEU A 94 23.44 -2.73 -19.92
CA LEU A 94 22.28 -3.63 -19.77
C LEU A 94 21.23 -3.43 -20.88
N ARG A 95 21.06 -2.22 -21.39
CA ARG A 95 20.10 -1.92 -22.47
C ARG A 95 20.58 -2.39 -23.83
N GLU A 96 21.83 -2.15 -24.17
CA GLU A 96 22.33 -2.37 -25.53
C GLU A 96 22.87 -3.80 -25.72
N LYS A 97 23.81 -4.25 -24.87
CA LYS A 97 24.44 -5.57 -24.95
C LYS A 97 24.63 -6.19 -23.55
N PRO A 98 23.61 -6.91 -23.03
CA PRO A 98 23.62 -7.44 -21.67
C PRO A 98 24.50 -8.71 -21.55
N GLU A 99 25.81 -8.53 -21.62
CA GLU A 99 26.77 -9.55 -21.18
C GLU A 99 26.80 -9.57 -19.65
N GLN A 100 26.72 -10.74 -19.01
CA GLN A 100 26.56 -10.86 -17.54
C GLN A 100 25.33 -10.12 -16.97
N GLU A 101 24.20 -10.20 -17.68
CA GLU A 101 22.92 -9.55 -17.39
C GLU A 101 22.50 -9.55 -15.90
N GLN A 102 22.56 -10.71 -15.22
CA GLN A 102 22.16 -10.82 -13.82
C GLN A 102 23.03 -9.97 -12.89
N ASN A 103 24.34 -9.90 -13.14
CA ASN A 103 25.25 -9.08 -12.33
C ASN A 103 25.02 -7.59 -12.57
N LEU A 104 24.87 -7.18 -13.83
CA LEU A 104 24.53 -5.80 -14.19
C LEU A 104 23.21 -5.36 -13.55
N LEU A 105 22.18 -6.20 -13.63
CA LEU A 105 20.88 -5.93 -13.06
C LEU A 105 20.94 -5.85 -11.53
N ARG A 106 21.63 -6.78 -10.87
CA ARG A 106 21.85 -6.77 -9.41
C ARG A 106 22.51 -5.45 -8.97
N LEU A 107 23.56 -5.02 -9.66
CA LEU A 107 24.24 -3.76 -9.37
C LEU A 107 23.32 -2.54 -9.54
N LEU A 108 22.52 -2.51 -10.61
CA LEU A 108 21.57 -1.42 -10.86
C LEU A 108 20.44 -1.40 -9.81
N VAL A 109 19.87 -2.57 -9.48
CA VAL A 109 18.77 -2.70 -8.52
C VAL A 109 19.23 -2.37 -7.11
N ASN A 110 20.43 -2.79 -6.70
CA ASN A 110 21.00 -2.44 -5.39
C ASN A 110 21.07 -0.92 -5.16
N LYS A 111 21.08 -0.11 -6.23
CA LYS A 111 21.07 1.35 -6.15
C LYS A 111 19.73 1.98 -5.81
N LEU A 112 18.65 1.21 -5.75
CA LEU A 112 17.40 1.64 -5.13
C LEU A 112 17.53 1.79 -3.60
N GLY A 113 18.53 1.15 -2.99
CA GLY A 113 18.81 1.24 -1.55
C GLY A 113 20.02 2.12 -1.21
N ASP A 114 20.44 3.00 -2.11
CA ASP A 114 21.56 3.92 -1.89
C ASP A 114 21.21 4.99 -0.82
N THR A 115 22.22 5.53 -0.13
CA THR A 115 22.01 6.57 0.88
C THR A 115 21.51 7.88 0.26
N GLU A 116 21.86 8.15 -1.00
CA GLU A 116 21.48 9.37 -1.71
C GLU A 116 20.13 9.20 -2.43
N LYS A 117 19.16 10.05 -2.06
CA LYS A 117 17.81 10.06 -2.66
C LYS A 117 17.83 10.29 -4.17
N SER A 118 18.70 11.17 -4.65
CA SER A 118 18.84 11.48 -6.08
C SER A 118 19.28 10.27 -6.89
N ILE A 119 20.19 9.47 -6.34
CA ILE A 119 20.69 8.24 -6.95
C ILE A 119 19.59 7.18 -7.00
N CYS A 120 18.81 7.03 -5.93
CA CYS A 120 17.70 6.07 -5.89
C CYS A 120 16.60 6.43 -6.90
N SER A 121 16.21 7.71 -6.97
CA SER A 121 15.27 8.21 -7.99
C SER A 121 15.80 7.99 -9.40
N ARG A 122 17.09 8.23 -9.63
CA ARG A 122 17.76 8.01 -10.92
C ARG A 122 17.78 6.53 -11.30
N ALA A 123 18.08 5.64 -10.35
CA ALA A 123 18.06 4.19 -10.56
C ALA A 123 16.65 3.70 -10.91
N SER A 124 15.62 4.14 -10.16
CA SER A 124 14.22 3.85 -10.49
C SER A 124 13.86 4.32 -11.90
N TYR A 125 14.25 5.53 -12.29
CA TYR A 125 14.00 6.05 -13.64
C TYR A 125 14.68 5.20 -14.73
N LEU A 126 15.94 4.82 -14.52
CA LEU A 126 16.70 4.01 -15.48
C LEU A 126 16.14 2.60 -15.63
N ILE A 127 15.70 1.98 -14.53
CA ILE A 127 15.01 0.68 -14.54
C ILE A 127 13.71 0.79 -15.35
N LEU A 128 12.90 1.83 -15.13
CA LEU A 128 11.65 2.02 -15.88
C LEU A 128 11.91 2.23 -17.37
N GLN A 129 12.94 3.01 -17.73
CA GLN A 129 13.33 3.20 -19.12
C GLN A 129 13.82 1.88 -19.76
N LEU A 130 14.55 1.06 -19.01
CA LEU A 130 14.99 -0.26 -19.44
C LEU A 130 13.79 -1.20 -19.71
N LEU A 131 12.79 -1.20 -18.82
CA LEU A 131 11.57 -2.01 -18.99
C LEU A 131 10.70 -1.57 -20.18
N GLN A 132 10.80 -0.31 -20.60
CA GLN A 132 10.15 0.18 -21.82
C GLN A 132 10.84 -0.36 -23.08
N THR A 133 12.17 -0.43 -23.09
CA THR A 133 12.94 -0.99 -24.22
C THR A 133 12.81 -2.51 -24.29
N HIS A 134 12.83 -3.19 -23.14
CA HIS A 134 12.84 -4.66 -23.05
C HIS A 134 11.71 -5.19 -22.16
N PRO A 135 10.46 -5.31 -22.66
CA PRO A 135 9.32 -5.73 -21.84
C PRO A 135 9.45 -7.15 -21.28
N ALA A 136 10.17 -8.05 -21.96
CA ALA A 136 10.34 -9.44 -21.55
C ALA A 136 11.09 -9.59 -20.22
N MET A 137 11.88 -8.58 -19.81
CA MET A 137 12.67 -8.65 -18.58
C MET A 137 11.91 -8.23 -17.32
N LYS A 138 10.65 -7.78 -17.44
CA LYS A 138 9.83 -7.29 -16.31
C LYS A 138 9.84 -8.24 -15.12
N LEU A 139 9.64 -9.53 -15.37
CA LEU A 139 9.59 -10.55 -14.32
C LEU A 139 10.92 -10.68 -13.57
N ILE A 140 12.03 -10.69 -14.31
CA ILE A 140 13.38 -10.83 -13.75
C ILE A 140 13.73 -9.59 -12.91
N VAL A 141 13.41 -8.40 -13.41
CA VAL A 141 13.59 -7.13 -12.68
C VAL A 141 12.78 -7.10 -11.40
N VAL A 142 11.50 -7.51 -11.44
CA VAL A 142 10.67 -7.58 -10.23
C VAL A 142 11.27 -8.56 -9.22
N ARG A 143 11.69 -9.77 -9.65
CA ARG A 143 12.36 -10.74 -8.76
C ARG A 143 13.61 -10.18 -8.10
N GLU A 144 14.45 -9.47 -8.85
CA GLU A 144 15.69 -8.89 -8.30
C GLU A 144 15.40 -7.76 -7.30
N ILE A 145 14.43 -6.88 -7.59
CA ILE A 145 14.01 -5.83 -6.65
C ILE A 145 13.44 -6.45 -5.38
N VAL A 146 12.66 -7.53 -5.49
CA VAL A 146 12.12 -8.27 -4.35
C VAL A 146 13.24 -8.86 -3.49
N ALA A 147 14.27 -9.45 -4.11
CA ALA A 147 15.43 -9.99 -3.42
C ALA A 147 16.22 -8.92 -2.66
N LEU A 148 16.19 -7.66 -3.10
CA LEU A 148 16.77 -6.53 -2.37
C LEU A 148 15.90 -6.11 -1.16
N VAL A 149 14.59 -5.98 -1.38
CA VAL A 149 13.65 -5.36 -0.44
C VAL A 149 13.27 -6.29 0.71
N LEU A 150 13.16 -7.59 0.43
CA LEU A 150 12.81 -8.64 1.39
C LEU A 150 14.03 -9.34 2.00
N ARG A 151 15.25 -8.86 1.72
CA ARG A 151 16.47 -9.44 2.30
C ARG A 151 16.42 -9.32 3.83
N PRO A 152 16.52 -10.44 4.60
CA PRO A 152 16.72 -10.38 6.03
C PRO A 152 18.00 -9.60 6.30
N SER A 153 17.90 -8.52 7.05
CA SER A 153 19.08 -7.70 7.34
C SER A 153 20.11 -8.52 8.08
N ALA A 154 21.25 -8.74 7.44
CA ALA A 154 22.40 -9.33 8.10
C ALA A 154 22.75 -8.42 9.28
N SER A 155 22.55 -8.93 10.50
CA SER A 155 23.03 -8.28 11.71
C SER A 155 24.49 -7.92 11.51
N ARG A 156 24.78 -6.63 11.38
CA ARG A 156 26.14 -6.14 11.28
C ARG A 156 26.88 -6.61 12.55
N PRO A 157 27.93 -7.45 12.46
CA PRO A 157 28.71 -7.76 13.64
C PRO A 157 29.29 -6.45 14.17
N PRO A 158 29.31 -6.23 15.50
CA PRO A 158 29.86 -5.00 16.07
C PRO A 158 31.31 -4.89 15.61
N THR A 159 31.61 -3.84 14.86
CA THR A 159 32.99 -3.49 14.51
C THR A 159 33.74 -3.27 15.81
N SER A 160 34.63 -4.20 16.15
CA SER A 160 35.59 -4.11 17.23
C SER A 160 36.49 -2.90 17.02
N SER A 161 36.20 -1.79 17.68
CA SER A 161 37.15 -0.70 17.85
C SER A 161 38.13 -1.08 18.97
N ALA A 162 39.41 -1.19 18.62
CA ALA A 162 40.54 -1.40 19.52
C ALA A 162 40.59 -0.36 20.66
N PRO A 163 41.20 -0.68 21.83
CA PRO A 163 41.15 0.15 23.02
C PRO A 163 42.23 1.25 22.97
N THR A 164 41.85 2.49 23.27
CA THR A 164 42.79 3.55 23.68
C THR A 164 42.76 3.69 25.20
N PRO A 165 43.92 3.93 25.86
CA PRO A 165 44.02 3.87 27.32
C PRO A 165 43.40 5.12 27.94
N LYS A 166 42.36 4.95 28.77
CA LYS A 166 41.78 6.03 29.56
C LYS A 166 42.40 6.06 30.95
N HIS A 167 42.96 7.21 31.27
CA HIS A 167 43.44 7.64 32.58
C HIS A 167 42.38 7.39 33.68
N ILE A 168 42.79 6.67 34.73
CA ILE A 168 41.99 6.37 35.92
C ILE A 168 41.80 7.66 36.73
N ARG A 169 40.55 8.02 37.03
CA ARG A 169 40.24 8.99 38.10
C ARG A 169 39.14 8.39 38.97
N PHE A 170 39.55 8.00 40.17
CA PHE A 170 38.72 7.54 41.28
C PHE A 170 37.91 8.72 41.83
N THR A 171 36.58 8.57 41.90
CA THR A 171 35.74 9.13 42.98
C THR A 171 34.45 8.32 43.06
N ASP A 172 34.21 7.76 44.24
CA ASP A 172 32.97 7.16 44.73
C ASP A 172 31.77 8.09 44.57
N ASP A 173 30.62 7.55 44.15
CA ASP A 173 29.34 7.75 44.85
C ASP A 173 28.24 6.79 44.30
N ASP A 174 27.56 6.16 45.24
CA ASP A 174 26.56 5.09 45.09
C ASP A 174 25.14 5.59 44.67
N LYS A 175 24.41 4.69 43.97
CA LYS A 175 22.93 4.59 43.70
C LYS A 175 22.39 5.01 42.30
N PRO A 176 21.23 4.45 41.87
CA PRO A 176 20.98 3.04 41.56
C PRO A 176 20.48 2.85 40.10
N LYS A 177 20.51 1.60 39.62
CA LYS A 177 20.12 1.14 38.27
C LYS A 177 18.82 1.77 37.75
N SER A 178 18.91 2.54 36.65
CA SER A 178 17.78 2.87 35.80
C SER A 178 17.37 1.63 35.00
N LYS A 179 16.06 1.33 35.05
CA LYS A 179 15.41 0.25 34.30
C LYS A 179 15.76 0.35 32.81
N ALA A 180 16.25 -0.74 32.24
CA ALA A 180 16.39 -0.89 30.80
C ALA A 180 15.04 -0.63 30.15
N LYS A 181 14.99 0.37 29.27
CA LYS A 181 13.87 0.60 28.34
C LYS A 181 13.73 -0.67 27.47
N PRO A 182 12.52 -1.15 27.16
CA PRO A 182 12.36 -2.24 26.21
C PRO A 182 12.98 -1.79 24.88
N GLU A 183 13.95 -2.53 24.37
CA GLU A 183 14.48 -2.31 23.04
C GLU A 183 13.35 -2.57 22.03
N GLU A 184 12.82 -1.49 21.44
CA GLU A 184 11.97 -1.57 20.27
C GLU A 184 12.72 -2.37 19.19
N LYS A 185 12.18 -3.53 18.81
CA LYS A 185 12.64 -4.33 17.67
C LYS A 185 12.57 -3.47 16.41
N LYS A 186 13.67 -2.80 16.06
CA LYS A 186 13.81 -2.14 14.75
C LYS A 186 13.72 -3.22 13.68
N VAL A 187 12.60 -3.26 12.97
CA VAL A 187 12.45 -4.04 11.73
C VAL A 187 13.46 -3.48 10.73
N ALA A 188 14.65 -4.07 10.72
CA ALA A 188 15.84 -3.52 10.07
C ALA A 188 15.88 -3.81 8.57
N GLY A 189 14.76 -3.76 7.85
CA GLY A 189 14.78 -3.65 6.39
C GLY A 189 15.21 -2.23 5.98
N ASN A 190 15.88 -2.06 4.83
CA ASN A 190 16.22 -0.72 4.33
C ASN A 190 14.91 0.02 3.97
N ALA A 191 14.28 0.69 4.93
CA ALA A 191 12.96 1.32 4.81
C ALA A 191 12.89 2.28 3.61
N HIS A 192 14.00 2.93 3.31
CA HIS A 192 14.15 3.79 2.14
C HIS A 192 14.12 2.99 0.84
N ALA A 193 14.88 1.88 0.74
CA ALA A 193 14.80 0.98 -0.42
C ALA A 193 13.38 0.44 -0.65
N ARG A 194 12.64 0.14 0.43
CA ARG A 194 11.24 -0.30 0.33
C ARG A 194 10.37 0.76 -0.33
N TYR A 195 10.50 2.02 0.12
CA TYR A 195 9.74 3.14 -0.44
C TYR A 195 10.02 3.34 -1.93
N TYR A 196 11.30 3.37 -2.34
CA TYR A 196 11.65 3.53 -3.75
C TYR A 196 11.21 2.32 -4.59
N ALA A 197 11.38 1.10 -4.08
CA ALA A 197 10.91 -0.11 -4.76
C ALA A 197 9.39 -0.09 -4.98
N THR A 198 8.59 0.25 -3.96
CA THR A 198 7.12 0.36 -4.11
C THR A 198 6.75 1.41 -5.15
N ILE A 199 7.44 2.55 -5.18
CA ILE A 199 7.22 3.59 -6.20
C ILE A 199 7.58 3.08 -7.60
N THR A 200 8.71 2.35 -7.73
CA THR A 200 9.12 1.75 -9.00
C THR A 200 8.08 0.74 -9.48
N PHE A 201 7.62 -0.17 -8.61
CA PHE A 201 6.59 -1.16 -8.92
C PHE A 201 5.29 -0.51 -9.40
N ASN A 202 4.84 0.56 -8.74
CA ASN A 202 3.65 1.31 -9.13
C ASN A 202 3.75 1.94 -10.52
N GLN A 203 4.96 2.18 -11.02
CA GLN A 203 5.20 2.79 -12.33
C GLN A 203 5.42 1.76 -13.45
N ILE A 204 5.58 0.47 -13.15
CA ILE A 204 5.75 -0.58 -14.15
C ILE A 204 4.49 -0.67 -15.02
N VAL A 205 4.64 -0.44 -16.32
CA VAL A 205 3.54 -0.55 -17.29
C VAL A 205 3.23 -2.02 -17.56
N LEU A 206 2.02 -2.43 -17.16
CA LEU A 206 1.51 -3.79 -17.36
C LEU A 206 0.69 -3.84 -18.66
N ALA A 207 0.96 -4.86 -19.48
CA ALA A 207 0.16 -5.21 -20.64
C ALA A 207 -0.78 -6.38 -20.32
N PRO A 208 -1.85 -6.62 -21.10
CA PRO A 208 -2.78 -7.74 -20.87
C PRO A 208 -2.14 -9.14 -20.88
N GLY A 209 -0.92 -9.29 -21.43
CA GLY A 209 -0.13 -10.52 -21.42
C GLY A 209 0.74 -10.71 -20.17
N ASP A 210 0.90 -9.69 -19.32
CA ASP A 210 1.82 -9.71 -18.17
C ASP A 210 1.18 -10.32 -16.91
N ARG A 211 0.42 -11.41 -17.04
CA ARG A 211 -0.32 -12.02 -15.93
C ARG A 211 0.61 -12.44 -14.79
N GLU A 212 1.70 -13.13 -15.11
CA GLU A 212 2.67 -13.62 -14.13
C GLU A 212 3.33 -12.46 -13.35
N VAL A 213 3.66 -11.37 -14.05
CA VAL A 213 4.25 -10.18 -13.43
C VAL A 213 3.23 -9.53 -12.48
N ALA A 214 1.97 -9.44 -12.89
CA ALA A 214 0.90 -8.87 -12.07
C ALA A 214 0.67 -9.69 -10.78
N LEU A 215 0.64 -11.03 -10.88
CA LEU A 215 0.53 -11.92 -9.72
C LEU A 215 1.71 -11.75 -8.76
N GLN A 216 2.94 -11.75 -9.29
CA GLN A 216 4.13 -11.56 -8.47
C GLN A 216 4.14 -10.18 -7.79
N LEU A 217 3.71 -9.12 -8.48
CA LEU A 217 3.60 -7.79 -7.88
C LEU A 217 2.58 -7.77 -6.74
N ILE A 218 1.43 -8.40 -6.92
CA ILE A 218 0.40 -8.52 -5.88
C ILE A 218 0.97 -9.24 -4.64
N ASP A 219 1.62 -10.38 -4.83
CA ASP A 219 2.24 -11.12 -3.72
C ASP A 219 3.23 -10.27 -2.94
N VAL A 220 4.09 -9.54 -3.65
CA VAL A 220 5.09 -8.65 -3.05
C VAL A 220 4.44 -7.51 -2.29
N TYR A 221 3.41 -6.88 -2.85
CA TYR A 221 2.66 -5.83 -2.17
C TYR A 221 2.08 -6.31 -0.84
N PHE A 222 1.51 -7.52 -0.80
CA PHE A 222 0.96 -8.10 0.42
C PHE A 222 2.04 -8.52 1.43
N VAL A 223 3.19 -9.04 0.99
CA VAL A 223 4.31 -9.33 1.88
C VAL A 223 4.83 -8.04 2.52
N LEU A 224 5.09 -6.99 1.72
CA LEU A 224 5.51 -5.69 2.24
C LEU A 224 4.48 -5.12 3.21
N PHE A 225 3.21 -5.34 2.93
CA PHE A 225 2.12 -4.88 3.76
C PHE A 225 2.07 -5.60 5.11
N LYS A 226 2.15 -6.94 5.15
CA LYS A 226 2.20 -7.71 6.40
C LYS A 226 3.38 -7.34 7.29
N GLU A 227 4.55 -7.14 6.69
CA GLU A 227 5.73 -6.68 7.42
C GLU A 227 5.54 -5.28 8.01
N LEU A 228 4.82 -4.38 7.32
CA LEU A 228 4.54 -3.03 7.82
C LEU A 228 3.53 -3.03 8.96
N LEU A 229 2.61 -3.99 9.00
CA LEU A 229 1.68 -4.18 10.12
C LEU A 229 2.27 -4.93 11.32
N GLY A 230 3.48 -5.50 11.18
CA GLY A 230 4.15 -6.23 12.27
C GLY A 230 3.65 -7.66 12.48
N GLU A 231 2.86 -8.21 11.57
CA GLU A 231 2.28 -9.56 11.68
C GLU A 231 3.23 -10.69 11.24
N GLY A 232 4.49 -10.39 10.94
CA GLY A 232 5.46 -11.38 10.49
C GLY A 232 5.94 -12.38 11.55
N ASN A 233 5.36 -12.41 12.76
CA ASN A 233 5.90 -13.20 13.87
C ASN A 233 4.87 -13.73 14.89
N SER A 234 3.57 -13.70 14.60
CA SER A 234 2.52 -14.15 15.52
C SER A 234 2.00 -15.58 15.28
N ASP A 235 2.44 -16.26 14.21
CA ASP A 235 1.93 -17.59 13.86
C ASP A 235 2.66 -18.77 14.55
N GLU A 236 3.47 -18.53 15.60
CA GLU A 236 4.16 -19.60 16.34
C GLU A 236 3.94 -19.63 17.87
N ASP A 237 3.15 -18.73 18.45
CA ASP A 237 2.90 -18.72 19.92
C ASP A 237 1.42 -18.96 20.27
N GLU A 238 0.82 -20.02 19.73
CA GLU A 238 -0.40 -20.61 20.32
C GLU A 238 0.00 -21.71 21.31
N ASN A 239 0.31 -21.32 22.55
CA ASN A 239 0.00 -22.10 23.77
C ASN A 239 0.40 -21.32 25.03
N LYS A 240 -0.58 -20.64 25.64
CA LYS A 240 -0.78 -20.56 27.10
C LYS A 240 -2.05 -19.75 27.38
N GLU A 241 -3.13 -20.48 27.61
CA GLU A 241 -4.23 -20.01 28.46
C GLU A 241 -3.70 -19.82 29.89
N ASP A 242 -4.07 -18.72 30.54
CA ASP A 242 -4.85 -18.77 31.79
C ASP A 242 -5.09 -17.36 32.37
N ASP A 243 -6.37 -16.97 32.28
CA ASP A 243 -7.27 -16.58 33.38
C ASP A 243 -6.97 -15.38 34.32
N LYS A 244 -7.99 -14.50 34.34
CA LYS A 244 -8.60 -13.78 35.48
C LYS A 244 -8.20 -12.34 35.89
N HIS A 245 -9.25 -11.52 35.77
CA HIS A 245 -9.87 -10.61 36.75
C HIS A 245 -9.76 -9.09 36.53
N GLU A 246 -10.94 -8.51 36.28
CA GLU A 246 -11.34 -7.12 36.51
C GLU A 246 -10.93 -6.59 37.89
N LYS A 247 -10.56 -5.30 37.94
CA LYS A 247 -11.07 -4.36 38.96
C LYS A 247 -10.80 -2.89 38.60
N ASP A 248 -11.78 -2.12 39.06
CA ASP A 248 -12.06 -0.71 38.89
C ASP A 248 -11.10 0.27 39.58
N GLU A 249 -11.14 1.51 39.08
CA GLU A 249 -10.94 2.84 39.69
C GLU A 249 -9.67 3.21 40.49
N GLY A 250 -9.13 4.39 40.14
CA GLY A 250 -8.20 5.15 40.99
C GLY A 250 -7.40 6.25 40.29
N GLU A 251 -8.06 7.34 39.87
CA GLU A 251 -7.38 8.59 39.48
C GLU A 251 -6.66 9.21 40.70
N THR A 252 -5.34 9.36 40.65
CA THR A 252 -4.57 10.15 41.63
C THR A 252 -3.89 11.34 40.95
N VAL A 253 -4.37 12.53 41.29
CA VAL A 253 -3.82 13.83 40.88
C VAL A 253 -2.54 14.13 41.66
N SER A 254 -1.41 14.33 40.98
CA SER A 254 -0.13 14.69 41.63
C SER A 254 -0.06 16.20 41.93
N ALA A 255 0.22 16.56 43.19
CA ALA A 255 0.43 17.94 43.64
C ALA A 255 1.92 18.22 43.94
N ASP A 256 2.38 19.43 43.64
CA ASP A 256 3.74 19.90 43.95
C ASP A 256 3.87 20.40 45.40
N LYS A 257 5.13 20.41 45.87
CA LYS A 257 5.63 20.53 47.25
C LYS A 257 5.35 21.85 48.01
N ALA A 258 4.37 22.64 47.57
CA ALA A 258 3.93 23.87 48.25
C ALA A 258 2.40 24.08 48.25
N GLY A 259 1.60 23.04 47.96
CA GLY A 259 0.19 23.00 48.33
C GLY A 259 -0.73 24.08 47.72
N ARG A 260 -0.51 24.48 46.46
CA ARG A 260 -1.45 25.33 45.72
C ARG A 260 -1.87 24.68 44.40
N ILE A 261 -3.18 24.41 44.27
CA ILE A 261 -3.85 24.00 43.03
C ILE A 261 -3.99 25.25 42.14
N ARG A 262 -3.48 25.22 40.90
CA ARG A 262 -3.72 26.29 39.91
C ARG A 262 -4.54 25.77 38.74
N ASP A 263 -5.83 26.10 38.75
CA ASP A 263 -6.67 26.21 37.56
C ASP A 263 -6.16 27.33 36.63
N LYS A 264 -6.11 27.09 35.31
CA LYS A 264 -5.99 28.19 34.33
C LYS A 264 -6.69 27.93 32.99
N LYS A 265 -8.00 28.18 33.03
CA LYS A 265 -8.81 29.05 32.15
C LYS A 265 -8.25 29.46 30.76
N LYS A 266 -9.08 29.15 29.74
CA LYS A 266 -9.24 29.77 28.40
C LYS A 266 -8.73 31.22 28.26
N GLY A 267 -7.98 31.47 27.19
CA GLY A 267 -7.71 32.81 26.63
C GLY A 267 -7.77 32.77 25.08
N LYS A 268 -8.61 33.63 24.50
CA LYS A 268 -8.94 33.76 23.07
C LYS A 268 -8.08 34.88 22.47
N GLY A 269 -7.47 34.70 21.29
CA GLY A 269 -6.73 35.76 20.59
C GLY A 269 -6.56 35.46 19.09
N LYS A 270 -7.14 36.32 18.25
CA LYS A 270 -7.10 36.33 16.77
C LYS A 270 -5.72 36.80 16.26
N GLY A 271 -5.26 36.24 15.14
CA GLY A 271 -4.19 36.83 14.31
C GLY A 271 -3.96 36.05 13.01
N LYS A 272 -4.28 36.67 11.87
CA LYS A 272 -4.04 36.17 10.50
C LYS A 272 -2.54 36.18 10.16
N GLY A 273 -2.08 35.19 9.38
CA GLY A 273 -1.12 35.43 8.30
C GLY A 273 0.11 34.52 8.23
N LYS A 274 0.17 33.80 7.09
CA LYS A 274 1.36 33.50 6.26
C LYS A 274 2.11 32.18 6.54
N VAL A 275 1.97 31.32 5.53
CA VAL A 275 2.74 30.11 5.23
C VAL A 275 4.24 30.38 5.30
N VAL A 276 4.95 29.63 6.14
CA VAL A 276 6.36 29.26 5.96
C VAL A 276 6.51 27.82 6.46
N GLU A 277 6.64 26.89 5.52
CA GLU A 277 7.19 25.56 5.79
C GLU A 277 8.67 25.70 6.16
N THR A 278 9.08 25.19 7.32
CA THR A 278 10.01 24.06 7.46
C THR A 278 10.47 23.88 8.91
N ARG A 279 10.76 22.60 9.21
CA ARG A 279 11.54 22.03 10.32
C ARG A 279 10.81 21.66 11.61
N GLY A 280 10.74 20.34 11.83
CA GLY A 280 10.32 19.71 13.07
C GLY A 280 11.42 19.59 14.13
N ALA A 281 10.98 19.18 15.32
CA ALA A 281 11.82 18.70 16.42
C ALA A 281 11.01 17.74 17.31
N ALA A 282 11.15 16.45 16.99
CA ALA A 282 10.96 15.26 17.85
C ALA A 282 9.58 14.93 18.47
N GLY A 283 8.98 13.86 17.94
CA GLY A 283 8.35 12.83 18.76
C GLY A 283 7.00 12.30 18.26
N PHE A 284 7.01 11.18 17.52
CA PHE A 284 5.84 10.32 17.22
C PHE A 284 4.75 10.81 16.25
N ALA A 285 5.12 11.41 15.11
CA ALA A 285 4.15 11.61 14.00
C ALA A 285 4.72 11.45 12.57
N GLU A 286 6.03 11.58 12.35
CA GLU A 286 6.61 11.44 10.99
C GLU A 286 6.69 9.98 10.51
N VAL A 287 6.84 9.03 11.43
CA VAL A 287 6.96 7.60 11.11
C VAL A 287 5.60 7.06 10.68
N GLU A 288 4.53 7.36 11.41
CA GLU A 288 3.16 6.95 11.04
C GLU A 288 2.72 7.54 9.69
N ASP A 289 3.12 8.77 9.34
CA ASP A 289 2.82 9.38 8.05
C ASP A 289 3.59 8.71 6.89
N ALA A 290 4.87 8.35 7.11
CA ALA A 290 5.65 7.61 6.12
C ALA A 290 5.09 6.19 5.87
N HIS A 291 4.72 5.48 6.94
CA HIS A 291 4.06 4.17 6.84
C HIS A 291 2.69 4.28 6.18
N SER A 292 1.89 5.29 6.52
CA SER A 292 0.58 5.53 5.91
C SER A 292 0.69 5.85 4.41
N LYS A 293 1.69 6.65 4.01
CA LYS A 293 2.00 6.93 2.60
C LYS A 293 2.42 5.67 1.86
N LEU A 294 3.29 4.86 2.46
CA LEU A 294 3.74 3.60 1.87
C LEU A 294 2.58 2.62 1.72
N ILE A 295 1.72 2.47 2.74
CA ILE A 295 0.52 1.64 2.69
C ILE A 295 -0.44 2.11 1.59
N SER A 296 -0.69 3.41 1.46
CA SER A 296 -1.54 3.94 0.39
C SER A 296 -0.93 3.72 -1.00
N ALA A 297 0.40 3.82 -1.12
CA ALA A 297 1.12 3.50 -2.35
C ALA A 297 0.99 2.00 -2.70
N ILE A 298 1.10 1.11 -1.72
CA ILE A 298 0.91 -0.34 -1.89
C ILE A 298 -0.51 -0.63 -2.37
N LEU A 299 -1.54 -0.11 -1.71
CA LEU A 299 -2.95 -0.33 -2.11
C LEU A 299 -3.25 0.21 -3.51
N THR A 300 -2.62 1.31 -3.90
CA THR A 300 -2.71 1.85 -5.26
C THR A 300 -2.07 0.89 -6.28
N GLY A 301 -0.92 0.31 -5.93
CA GLY A 301 -0.24 -0.69 -6.75
C GLY A 301 -1.07 -1.96 -6.96
N VAL A 302 -1.69 -2.47 -5.89
CA VAL A 302 -2.56 -3.66 -5.98
C VAL A 302 -3.78 -3.37 -6.86
N ASN A 303 -4.48 -2.23 -6.67
CA ASN A 303 -5.62 -1.84 -7.52
C ASN A 303 -5.25 -1.74 -9.02
N ARG A 304 -4.01 -1.34 -9.33
CA ARG A 304 -3.52 -1.26 -10.71
C ARG A 304 -3.15 -2.64 -11.28
N ALA A 305 -2.59 -3.54 -10.46
CA ALA A 305 -2.15 -4.86 -10.89
C ALA A 305 -3.31 -5.86 -11.01
N LEU A 306 -4.36 -5.71 -10.19
CA LEU A 306 -5.50 -6.63 -10.09
C LEU A 306 -6.16 -6.96 -11.44
N PRO A 307 -6.46 -5.99 -12.33
CA PRO A 307 -7.12 -6.28 -13.60
C PRO A 307 -6.29 -7.17 -14.54
N TYR A 308 -4.95 -7.09 -14.43
CA TYR A 308 -4.01 -7.85 -15.27
C TYR A 308 -3.75 -9.26 -14.73
N ALA A 309 -3.96 -9.48 -13.43
CA ALA A 309 -3.77 -10.79 -12.80
C ALA A 309 -4.83 -11.82 -13.24
N LYS A 310 -6.01 -11.36 -13.71
CA LYS A 310 -7.17 -12.20 -14.09
C LYS A 310 -7.39 -13.31 -13.06
N ILE A 311 -7.68 -12.85 -11.84
CA ILE A 311 -7.84 -13.69 -10.66
C ILE A 311 -8.85 -14.82 -10.94
N VAL A 312 -8.40 -16.06 -10.74
CA VAL A 312 -9.26 -17.24 -10.76
C VAL A 312 -9.45 -17.71 -9.32
N ALA A 313 -10.66 -18.14 -8.96
CA ALA A 313 -11.03 -18.59 -7.60
C ALA A 313 -10.16 -19.73 -7.02
N SER A 314 -9.28 -20.33 -7.82
CA SER A 314 -8.40 -21.44 -7.43
C SER A 314 -7.05 -21.01 -6.84
N ASP A 315 -6.69 -19.72 -6.88
CA ASP A 315 -5.38 -19.27 -6.39
C ASP A 315 -5.40 -19.12 -4.85
N ALA A 316 -4.88 -20.12 -4.14
CA ALA A 316 -4.84 -20.16 -2.66
C ALA A 316 -4.15 -18.95 -2.01
N GLY A 317 -3.26 -18.26 -2.75
CA GLY A 317 -2.63 -17.02 -2.30
C GLY A 317 -3.63 -15.90 -2.04
N ILE A 318 -4.76 -15.87 -2.75
CA ILE A 318 -5.76 -14.81 -2.63
C ILE A 318 -6.45 -14.84 -1.27
N ASN A 319 -6.78 -16.01 -0.72
CA ASN A 319 -7.43 -16.06 0.59
C ASN A 319 -6.57 -15.42 1.69
N LYS A 320 -5.26 -15.70 1.66
CA LYS A 320 -4.28 -15.05 2.56
C LYS A 320 -4.26 -13.53 2.37
N HIS A 321 -4.31 -13.09 1.12
CA HIS A 321 -4.34 -11.67 0.77
C HIS A 321 -5.65 -11.00 1.21
N ILE A 322 -6.80 -11.67 1.08
CA ILE A 322 -8.11 -11.18 1.49
C ILE A 322 -8.20 -11.01 3.00
N ASP A 323 -7.73 -11.98 3.79
CA ASP A 323 -7.70 -11.85 5.25
C ASP A 323 -6.87 -10.64 5.66
N THR A 324 -5.73 -10.44 4.98
CA THR A 324 -4.88 -9.28 5.17
C THR A 324 -5.63 -7.98 4.86
N LEU A 325 -6.40 -7.91 3.75
CA LEU A 325 -7.22 -6.75 3.40
C LEU A 325 -8.28 -6.43 4.46
N PHE A 326 -8.96 -7.46 4.98
CA PHE A 326 -9.96 -7.29 6.02
C PHE A 326 -9.37 -6.83 7.34
N LEU A 327 -8.13 -7.19 7.64
CA LEU A 327 -7.44 -6.62 8.79
C LEU A 327 -7.23 -5.11 8.60
N ILE A 328 -6.77 -4.67 7.41
CA ILE A 328 -6.53 -3.24 7.09
C ILE A 328 -7.75 -2.39 7.37
N THR A 329 -8.93 -2.89 6.98
CA THR A 329 -10.16 -2.12 7.09
C THR A 329 -10.49 -1.74 8.54
N HIS A 330 -9.99 -2.51 9.51
CA HIS A 330 -10.21 -2.27 10.94
C HIS A 330 -9.01 -1.63 11.65
N THR A 331 -7.77 -1.88 11.21
CA THR A 331 -6.55 -1.39 11.90
C THR A 331 -6.03 -0.04 11.37
N SER A 332 -6.37 0.32 10.14
CA SER A 332 -5.77 1.47 9.47
C SER A 332 -6.61 2.75 9.55
N THR A 333 -6.04 3.86 9.05
CA THR A 333 -6.76 5.14 8.90
C THR A 333 -7.93 5.00 7.93
N PHE A 334 -8.98 5.82 8.08
CA PHE A 334 -10.19 5.77 7.24
C PHE A 334 -9.90 5.83 5.72
N ASN A 335 -8.88 6.59 5.31
CA ASN A 335 -8.51 6.71 3.90
C ASN A 335 -7.89 5.43 3.33
N ILE A 336 -7.17 4.69 4.16
CA ILE A 336 -6.53 3.42 3.83
C ILE A 336 -7.59 2.31 3.84
N SER A 337 -8.44 2.28 4.87
CA SER A 337 -9.55 1.33 4.93
C SER A 337 -10.51 1.49 3.76
N LEU A 338 -10.79 2.72 3.32
CA LEU A 338 -11.60 2.98 2.14
C LEU A 338 -10.95 2.45 0.84
N GLN A 339 -9.64 2.62 0.68
CA GLN A 339 -8.92 2.05 -0.47
C GLN A 339 -8.91 0.52 -0.45
N ALA A 340 -8.79 -0.09 0.74
CA ALA A 340 -8.91 -1.53 0.92
C ALA A 340 -10.33 -2.02 0.60
N LEU A 341 -11.38 -1.32 1.05
CA LEU A 341 -12.78 -1.66 0.74
C LEU A 341 -13.08 -1.59 -0.76
N VAL A 342 -12.58 -0.57 -1.47
CA VAL A 342 -12.68 -0.50 -2.95
C VAL A 342 -12.04 -1.73 -3.60
N LEU A 343 -10.90 -2.15 -3.08
CA LEU A 343 -10.15 -3.30 -3.59
C LEU A 343 -10.89 -4.62 -3.33
N ILE A 344 -11.41 -4.81 -2.12
CA ILE A 344 -12.24 -5.98 -1.77
C ILE A 344 -13.49 -6.03 -2.67
N GLN A 345 -14.13 -4.88 -2.94
CA GLN A 345 -15.29 -4.83 -3.84
C GLN A 345 -14.92 -5.27 -5.27
N GLN A 346 -13.76 -4.86 -5.77
CA GLN A 346 -13.29 -5.29 -7.10
C GLN A 346 -12.98 -6.79 -7.14
N ILE A 347 -12.37 -7.34 -6.09
CA ILE A 347 -12.12 -8.78 -5.96
C ILE A 347 -13.45 -9.54 -5.88
N SER A 348 -14.40 -9.08 -5.07
CA SER A 348 -15.72 -9.72 -4.96
C SER A 348 -16.46 -9.71 -6.30
N ALA A 349 -16.39 -8.62 -7.05
CA ALA A 349 -17.03 -8.49 -8.36
C ALA A 349 -16.34 -9.35 -9.44
N SER A 350 -15.01 -9.48 -9.41
CA SER A 350 -14.30 -10.36 -10.37
C SER A 350 -14.54 -11.84 -10.06
N LEU A 351 -14.64 -12.19 -8.78
CA LEU A 351 -14.91 -13.55 -8.33
C LEU A 351 -16.34 -13.99 -8.67
N SER A 352 -17.33 -13.10 -8.53
CA SER A 352 -18.71 -13.37 -8.92
C SER A 352 -18.88 -13.47 -10.44
N ALA A 353 -18.16 -12.66 -11.22
CA ALA A 353 -18.20 -12.71 -12.68
C ALA A 353 -17.52 -13.97 -13.27
N SER A 354 -16.53 -14.54 -12.57
CA SER A 354 -15.79 -15.73 -13.02
C SER A 354 -16.46 -17.07 -12.63
N ALA A 355 -17.63 -17.06 -11.99
CA ALA A 355 -18.36 -18.27 -11.65
C ALA A 355 -19.30 -18.68 -12.80
N PRO A 356 -18.96 -19.70 -13.63
CA PRO A 356 -19.94 -20.26 -14.54
C PRO A 356 -21.05 -20.94 -13.73
N SER A 357 -22.29 -20.85 -14.23
CA SER A 357 -23.53 -21.37 -13.65
C SER A 357 -23.57 -22.90 -13.42
N THR A 358 -22.46 -23.60 -13.64
CA THR A 358 -22.30 -25.05 -13.53
C THR A 358 -21.10 -25.49 -12.67
N ALA A 359 -20.41 -24.57 -11.97
CA ALA A 359 -19.26 -24.92 -11.12
C ALA A 359 -19.68 -25.66 -9.82
N SER A 360 -19.01 -26.79 -9.57
CA SER A 360 -19.13 -27.68 -8.41
C SER A 360 -19.23 -26.99 -7.06
N SER A 361 -20.02 -27.58 -6.16
CA SER A 361 -20.40 -27.15 -4.80
C SER A 361 -19.28 -26.72 -3.83
N SER A 362 -18.00 -26.82 -4.19
CA SER A 362 -16.86 -26.55 -3.30
C SER A 362 -16.28 -25.13 -3.37
N SER A 363 -16.40 -24.39 -4.49
CA SER A 363 -15.85 -23.03 -4.64
C SER A 363 -16.87 -21.90 -4.44
N ALA A 364 -18.16 -22.21 -4.56
CA ALA A 364 -19.27 -21.31 -4.26
C ALA A 364 -19.38 -20.83 -2.78
N PRO A 365 -19.04 -21.62 -1.73
CA PRO A 365 -19.15 -21.14 -0.35
C PRO A 365 -18.12 -20.06 -0.02
N THR A 366 -16.91 -20.12 -0.58
CA THR A 366 -15.84 -19.16 -0.30
C THR A 366 -16.16 -17.78 -0.87
N SER A 367 -16.66 -17.69 -2.11
CA SER A 367 -17.04 -16.40 -2.71
C SER A 367 -18.16 -15.71 -1.95
N LYS A 368 -19.21 -16.46 -1.57
CA LYS A 368 -20.31 -15.96 -0.73
C LYS A 368 -19.80 -15.47 0.63
N SER A 369 -18.93 -16.24 1.29
CA SER A 369 -18.34 -15.84 2.58
C SER A 369 -17.53 -14.54 2.49
N ILE A 370 -16.79 -14.32 1.40
CA ILE A 370 -16.03 -13.08 1.17
C ILE A 370 -16.99 -11.91 0.98
N THR A 371 -18.03 -12.09 0.16
CA THR A 371 -19.06 -11.08 -0.08
C THR A 371 -19.81 -10.71 1.21
N ASP A 372 -20.18 -11.68 2.05
CA ASP A 372 -20.86 -11.42 3.32
C ASP A 372 -19.96 -10.67 4.30
N ARG A 373 -18.68 -11.06 4.42
CA ARG A 373 -17.67 -10.31 5.19
C ARG A 373 -17.54 -8.88 4.68
N TYR A 374 -17.49 -8.69 3.36
CA TYR A 374 -17.41 -7.37 2.75
C TYR A 374 -18.60 -6.49 3.16
N TYR A 375 -19.83 -6.93 2.93
CA TYR A 375 -21.01 -6.14 3.28
C TYR A 375 -21.13 -5.89 4.78
N ARG A 376 -20.71 -6.82 5.63
CA ARG A 376 -20.60 -6.59 7.09
C ARG A 376 -19.62 -5.47 7.42
N THR A 377 -18.45 -5.47 6.80
CA THR A 377 -17.45 -4.40 7.02
C THR A 377 -17.92 -3.05 6.48
N LEU A 378 -18.55 -3.02 5.30
CA LEU A 378 -19.15 -1.81 4.73
C LEU A 378 -20.31 -1.28 5.59
N TYR A 379 -21.13 -2.18 6.12
CA TYR A 379 -22.22 -1.84 7.04
C TYR A 379 -21.68 -1.19 8.32
N SER A 380 -20.59 -1.73 8.88
CA SER A 380 -19.92 -1.16 10.03
C SER A 380 -19.25 0.19 9.72
N SER A 381 -18.69 0.36 8.53
CA SER A 381 -17.98 1.61 8.16
C SER A 381 -18.89 2.81 8.00
N LEU A 382 -20.21 2.61 7.79
CA LEU A 382 -21.18 3.71 7.72
C LEU A 382 -21.26 4.53 9.01
N HIS A 383 -21.07 3.89 10.17
CA HIS A 383 -21.10 4.56 11.48
C HIS A 383 -19.72 5.07 11.93
N ASP A 384 -18.69 4.98 11.08
CA ASP A 384 -17.37 5.50 11.42
C ASP A 384 -17.40 7.03 11.45
N SER A 385 -17.20 7.62 12.63
CA SER A 385 -17.18 9.08 12.82
C SER A 385 -16.13 9.78 11.96
N ARG A 386 -15.08 9.06 11.52
CA ARG A 386 -14.02 9.57 10.63
C ARG A 386 -14.52 9.88 9.22
N LEU A 387 -15.64 9.31 8.78
CA LEU A 387 -16.26 9.56 7.47
C LEU A 387 -16.62 11.04 7.29
N ALA A 388 -17.14 11.67 8.34
CA ALA A 388 -17.59 13.07 8.29
C ALA A 388 -16.44 14.07 8.13
N SER A 389 -15.25 13.75 8.64
CA SER A 389 -14.05 14.59 8.50
C SER A 389 -13.18 14.26 7.28
N SER A 390 -13.54 13.24 6.48
CA SER A 390 -12.70 12.74 5.40
C SER A 390 -12.80 13.58 4.12
N SER A 391 -11.67 13.83 3.46
CA SER A 391 -11.64 14.44 2.13
C SER A 391 -12.07 13.51 0.99
N LYS A 392 -12.28 12.21 1.27
CA LYS A 392 -12.64 11.18 0.28
C LYS A 392 -14.11 10.76 0.35
N GLN A 393 -14.99 11.61 0.89
CA GLN A 393 -16.44 11.38 1.00
C GLN A 393 -17.10 10.98 -0.34
N ALA A 394 -16.78 11.68 -1.43
CA ALA A 394 -17.30 11.34 -2.75
C ALA A 394 -16.87 9.94 -3.23
N MET A 395 -15.65 9.51 -2.91
CA MET A 395 -15.18 8.16 -3.26
C MET A 395 -15.93 7.08 -2.46
N TYR A 396 -16.21 7.36 -1.18
CA TYR A 396 -17.02 6.48 -0.33
C TYR A 396 -18.45 6.33 -0.84
N LEU A 397 -19.10 7.45 -1.17
CA LEU A 397 -20.45 7.46 -1.74
C LEU A 397 -20.54 6.66 -3.04
N ASN A 398 -19.55 6.81 -3.93
CA ASN A 398 -19.45 6.02 -5.15
C ASN A 398 -19.25 4.52 -4.88
N LEU A 399 -18.43 4.16 -3.89
CA LEU A 399 -18.24 2.77 -3.48
C LEU A 399 -19.56 2.18 -2.96
N LEU A 400 -20.23 2.89 -2.04
CA LEU A 400 -21.49 2.47 -1.44
C LEU A 400 -22.55 2.22 -2.52
N PHE A 401 -22.71 3.18 -3.42
CA PHE A 401 -23.65 3.09 -4.53
C PHE A 401 -23.38 1.90 -5.45
N LYS A 402 -22.12 1.72 -5.89
CA LYS A 402 -21.73 0.56 -6.71
C LYS A 402 -21.95 -0.75 -5.98
N SER A 403 -21.69 -0.79 -4.68
CA SER A 403 -21.85 -2.00 -3.85
C SER A 403 -23.31 -2.38 -3.65
N ILE A 404 -24.19 -1.39 -3.45
CA ILE A 404 -25.63 -1.62 -3.34
C ILE A 404 -26.21 -2.09 -4.68
N LYS A 405 -25.83 -1.44 -5.80
CA LYS A 405 -26.28 -1.88 -7.14
C LYS A 405 -25.80 -3.29 -7.49
N ALA A 406 -24.60 -3.66 -7.06
CA ALA A 406 -24.07 -5.01 -7.30
C ALA A 406 -24.77 -6.10 -6.47
N ASP A 407 -25.54 -5.74 -5.43
CA ASP A 407 -26.21 -6.66 -4.51
C ASP A 407 -27.73 -6.63 -4.62
N ALA A 408 -28.24 -6.27 -5.79
CA ALA A 408 -29.68 -6.16 -6.01
C ALA A 408 -30.45 -7.47 -5.72
N ASP A 409 -29.77 -8.61 -5.74
CA ASP A 409 -30.35 -9.93 -5.45
C ASP A 409 -30.73 -10.12 -3.96
N ASN A 410 -30.01 -9.49 -3.02
CA ASN A 410 -30.26 -9.65 -1.57
C ASN A 410 -30.97 -8.44 -0.98
N ILE A 411 -32.27 -8.36 -1.24
CA ILE A 411 -33.10 -7.20 -0.90
C ILE A 411 -33.00 -6.84 0.60
N ASP A 412 -33.00 -7.80 1.52
CA ASP A 412 -32.99 -7.50 2.97
C ASP A 412 -31.68 -6.84 3.43
N ARG A 413 -30.54 -7.27 2.85
CA ARG A 413 -29.24 -6.65 3.08
C ARG A 413 -29.18 -5.22 2.53
N VAL A 414 -29.72 -5.01 1.34
CA VAL A 414 -29.81 -3.69 0.72
C VAL A 414 -30.68 -2.75 1.55
N LYS A 415 -31.85 -3.21 2.00
CA LYS A 415 -32.75 -2.43 2.88
C LYS A 415 -32.05 -2.02 4.17
N ALA A 416 -31.31 -2.91 4.81
CA ALA A 416 -30.54 -2.59 6.01
C ALA A 416 -29.43 -1.57 5.75
N MET A 417 -28.72 -1.70 4.63
CA MET A 417 -27.68 -0.76 4.23
C MET A 417 -28.25 0.64 3.99
N ILE A 418 -29.37 0.74 3.28
CA ILE A 418 -30.06 2.00 3.00
C ILE A 418 -30.55 2.64 4.29
N ARG A 419 -31.15 1.84 5.19
CA ARG A 419 -31.65 2.36 6.46
C ARG A 419 -30.54 2.95 7.31
N ARG A 420 -29.43 2.25 7.47
CA ARG A 420 -28.25 2.79 8.16
C ARG A 420 -27.65 4.00 7.44
N PHE A 421 -27.67 4.01 6.11
CA PHE A 421 -27.20 5.17 5.34
C PHE A 421 -28.07 6.41 5.60
N VAL A 422 -29.40 6.26 5.61
CA VAL A 422 -30.34 7.33 5.99
C VAL A 422 -30.06 7.83 7.41
N GLN A 423 -29.82 6.93 8.37
CA GLN A 423 -29.45 7.30 9.75
C GLN A 423 -28.22 8.23 9.79
N VAL A 424 -27.21 7.92 8.99
CA VAL A 424 -25.97 8.72 8.90
C VAL A 424 -26.22 10.08 8.25
N LEU A 425 -27.09 10.16 7.24
CA LEU A 425 -27.47 11.43 6.61
C LEU A 425 -28.27 12.31 7.57
N VAL A 426 -29.17 11.73 8.35
CA VAL A 426 -30.07 12.43 9.29
C VAL A 426 -29.34 12.86 10.56
N SER A 427 -28.36 12.08 11.03
CA SER A 427 -27.48 12.46 12.14
C SER A 427 -26.57 13.66 11.80
N GLY A 428 -26.74 14.28 10.63
CA GLY A 428 -26.18 15.57 10.29
C GLY A 428 -24.73 15.53 9.82
N GLY A 429 -24.19 14.37 9.41
CA GLY A 429 -22.87 14.24 8.78
C GLY A 429 -21.75 15.08 9.42
N ASN A 430 -21.79 15.25 10.75
CA ASN A 430 -21.02 16.24 11.53
C ASN A 430 -20.81 17.61 10.85
N GLY A 431 -21.81 18.15 10.14
CA GLY A 431 -21.78 19.47 9.50
C GLY A 431 -21.35 19.51 8.02
N ALA A 432 -21.12 18.37 7.36
CA ALA A 432 -20.82 18.31 5.92
C ALA A 432 -22.11 18.29 5.08
N THR A 433 -22.64 19.46 4.75
CA THR A 433 -23.87 19.59 3.92
C THR A 433 -23.69 19.03 2.52
N GLU A 434 -22.46 19.02 2.00
CA GLU A 434 -22.09 18.44 0.71
C GLU A 434 -22.27 16.92 0.71
N PHE A 435 -21.92 16.26 1.82
CA PHE A 435 -22.12 14.82 1.98
C PHE A 435 -23.60 14.46 2.04
N VAL A 436 -24.40 15.24 2.78
CA VAL A 436 -25.84 15.02 2.90
C VAL A 436 -26.54 15.20 1.55
N ALA A 437 -26.24 16.28 0.82
CA ALA A 437 -26.82 16.54 -0.50
C ALA A 437 -26.45 15.46 -1.52
N GLY A 438 -25.18 15.05 -1.56
CA GLY A 438 -24.73 13.95 -2.42
C GLY A 438 -25.34 12.60 -2.03
N GLY A 439 -25.53 12.36 -0.74
CA GLY A 439 -26.15 11.14 -0.23
C GLY A 439 -27.65 11.05 -0.54
N LEU A 440 -28.39 12.14 -0.41
CA LEU A 440 -29.81 12.21 -0.80
C LEU A 440 -29.98 12.01 -2.31
N PHE A 441 -29.10 12.59 -3.14
CA PHE A 441 -29.11 12.36 -4.58
C PHE A 441 -28.93 10.88 -4.92
N LEU A 442 -27.93 10.22 -4.30
CA LEU A 442 -27.70 8.80 -4.52
C LEU A 442 -28.86 7.94 -4.03
N LEU A 443 -29.49 8.31 -2.91
CA LEU A 443 -30.65 7.62 -2.39
C LEU A 443 -31.82 7.68 -3.38
N GLY A 444 -32.09 8.82 -4.01
CA GLY A 444 -33.10 8.97 -5.05
C GLY A 444 -32.81 8.10 -6.29
N GLU A 445 -31.54 8.02 -6.71
CA GLU A 445 -31.16 7.12 -7.82
C GLU A 445 -31.30 5.63 -7.43
N LEU A 446 -30.98 5.25 -6.20
CA LEU A 446 -31.15 3.89 -5.70
C LEU A 446 -32.62 3.46 -5.66
N PHE A 447 -33.51 4.33 -5.15
CA PHE A 447 -34.95 4.07 -5.14
C PHE A 447 -35.57 3.99 -6.53
N SER A 448 -34.96 4.65 -7.52
CA SER A 448 -35.40 4.60 -8.91
C SER A 448 -34.84 3.38 -9.66
N SER A 449 -33.66 2.90 -9.29
CA SER A 449 -32.98 1.81 -10.01
C SER A 449 -33.30 0.41 -9.50
N ILE A 450 -33.59 0.23 -8.20
CA ILE A 450 -33.88 -1.09 -7.62
C ILE A 450 -35.39 -1.18 -7.30
N PRO A 451 -36.15 -2.04 -7.99
CA PRO A 451 -37.57 -2.23 -7.73
C PRO A 451 -37.79 -2.84 -6.34
N GLY A 452 -38.83 -2.39 -5.63
CA GLY A 452 -39.18 -2.91 -4.29
C GLY A 452 -38.61 -2.12 -3.10
N LEU A 453 -37.62 -1.25 -3.31
CA LEU A 453 -37.09 -0.40 -2.23
C LEU A 453 -38.06 0.69 -1.80
N ARG A 454 -38.88 1.20 -2.73
CA ARG A 454 -39.92 2.20 -2.42
C ARG A 454 -40.95 1.69 -1.41
N GLY A 455 -41.10 0.37 -1.27
CA GLY A 455 -41.94 -0.24 -0.23
C GLY A 455 -41.51 0.12 1.19
N MET A 456 -40.23 0.45 1.42
CA MET A 456 -39.73 0.91 2.73
C MET A 456 -40.29 2.28 3.14
N LEU A 457 -40.80 3.07 2.19
CA LEU A 457 -41.35 4.40 2.44
C LEU A 457 -42.83 4.33 2.84
N SER A 458 -43.57 3.34 2.33
CA SER A 458 -45.04 3.30 2.40
C SER A 458 -45.64 2.20 3.29
N GLY A 459 -44.92 1.11 3.61
CA GLY A 459 -45.51 -0.01 4.35
C GLY A 459 -44.55 -0.72 5.31
N ALA A 460 -44.94 -0.84 6.57
CA ALA A 460 -44.36 -1.80 7.50
C ALA A 460 -44.69 -3.22 6.99
N SER A 461 -43.68 -4.05 6.75
CA SER A 461 -43.91 -5.45 6.35
C SER A 461 -43.51 -6.37 7.49
N GLN A 462 -44.49 -7.20 7.88
CA GLN A 462 -44.48 -8.28 8.88
C GLN A 462 -44.60 -7.86 10.35
N GLU A 463 -45.75 -8.22 10.95
CA GLU A 463 -45.99 -8.17 12.40
C GLU A 463 -45.10 -9.21 13.10
N GLY A 464 -44.13 -8.76 13.89
CA GLY A 464 -43.38 -9.62 14.83
C GLY A 464 -41.85 -9.47 14.85
N GLU A 465 -41.25 -8.81 13.86
CA GLU A 465 -39.80 -8.56 13.82
C GLU A 465 -39.51 -7.08 14.09
N GLU A 466 -38.60 -6.75 15.01
CA GLU A 466 -38.20 -5.38 15.33
C GLU A 466 -36.84 -5.06 14.68
N TYR A 467 -36.67 -3.82 14.20
CA TYR A 467 -35.41 -3.39 13.59
C TYR A 467 -34.30 -3.27 14.64
N ASP A 468 -33.22 -4.05 14.49
CA ASP A 468 -32.04 -3.98 15.36
C ASP A 468 -30.90 -3.18 14.71
N ALA A 469 -30.73 -1.93 15.17
CA ALA A 469 -29.68 -1.03 14.69
C ALA A 469 -28.25 -1.50 15.08
N ARG A 470 -28.10 -2.34 16.11
CA ARG A 470 -26.81 -2.83 16.62
C ARG A 470 -26.36 -4.13 15.97
N LYS A 471 -27.22 -4.75 15.14
CA LYS A 471 -26.86 -5.98 14.45
C LYS A 471 -25.62 -5.77 13.57
N ARG A 472 -24.69 -6.73 13.65
CA ARG A 472 -23.44 -6.70 12.87
C ARG A 472 -23.68 -7.14 11.43
N ASP A 473 -24.54 -8.15 11.24
CA ASP A 473 -24.88 -8.68 9.93
C ASP A 473 -26.13 -7.97 9.37
N PRO A 474 -26.02 -7.31 8.20
CA PRO A 474 -27.11 -6.50 7.66
C PRO A 474 -28.33 -7.34 7.24
N GLN A 475 -28.17 -8.61 6.87
CA GLN A 475 -29.28 -9.49 6.49
C GLN A 475 -30.27 -9.74 7.62
N TYR A 476 -29.78 -9.75 8.87
CA TYR A 476 -30.57 -10.06 10.06
C TYR A 476 -30.93 -8.81 10.87
N ALA A 477 -30.83 -7.62 10.25
CA ALA A 477 -31.20 -6.37 10.89
C ALA A 477 -32.71 -6.07 10.83
N HIS A 478 -33.47 -6.81 10.01
CA HIS A 478 -34.92 -6.67 9.82
C HIS A 478 -35.33 -5.22 9.45
N ALA A 479 -34.64 -4.61 8.50
CA ALA A 479 -34.85 -3.21 8.13
C ALA A 479 -36.22 -2.90 7.50
N SER A 480 -36.92 -3.91 6.97
CA SER A 480 -38.30 -3.82 6.46
C SER A 480 -39.38 -3.77 7.53
N ALA A 481 -39.04 -4.07 8.79
CA ALA A 481 -39.99 -4.12 9.90
C ALA A 481 -40.66 -2.76 10.19
N SER A 482 -39.97 -1.65 9.91
CA SER A 482 -40.54 -0.32 10.12
C SER A 482 -40.18 0.64 8.98
N PRO A 483 -41.06 1.61 8.70
CA PRO A 483 -40.82 2.60 7.64
C PRO A 483 -39.70 3.58 8.01
N LEU A 484 -39.14 4.23 6.99
CA LEU A 484 -38.03 5.19 7.10
C LEU A 484 -38.49 6.58 7.59
N TRP A 485 -38.95 6.66 8.84
CA TRP A 485 -39.40 7.93 9.45
C TRP A 485 -38.31 9.01 9.48
N GLU A 486 -37.05 8.60 9.52
CA GLU A 486 -35.90 9.49 9.60
C GLU A 486 -35.78 10.40 8.36
N LEU A 487 -36.23 9.94 7.18
CA LEU A 487 -36.27 10.77 5.97
C LEU A 487 -37.23 11.95 6.10
N VAL A 488 -38.33 11.77 6.84
CA VAL A 488 -39.29 12.86 7.10
C VAL A 488 -38.58 13.96 7.89
N SER A 489 -37.86 13.59 8.96
CA SER A 489 -37.09 14.55 9.75
C SER A 489 -36.03 15.30 8.93
N ALA A 490 -35.30 14.60 8.05
CA ALA A 490 -34.34 15.25 7.15
C ALA A 490 -35.00 16.18 6.11
N ALA A 491 -36.15 15.79 5.54
CA ALA A 491 -36.89 16.63 4.61
C ALA A 491 -37.35 17.93 5.29
N TYR A 492 -37.81 17.85 6.54
CA TYR A 492 -38.19 19.02 7.31
C TYR A 492 -36.99 19.98 7.56
N GLU A 493 -35.80 19.48 7.89
CA GLU A 493 -34.61 20.35 8.06
C GLU A 493 -34.14 20.99 6.75
N VAL A 494 -34.07 20.24 5.65
CA VAL A 494 -33.61 20.75 4.35
C VAL A 494 -34.57 21.81 3.79
N ILE A 495 -35.88 21.61 3.95
CA ILE A 495 -36.91 22.57 3.51
C ILE A 495 -36.86 23.86 4.35
N PHE A 496 -36.60 23.76 5.65
CA PHE A 496 -36.54 24.93 6.54
C PHE A 496 -35.24 25.74 6.40
N VAL A 497 -34.10 25.09 6.16
CA VAL A 497 -32.79 25.74 6.00
C VAL A 497 -32.60 26.29 4.58
N GLY A 498 -33.17 25.65 3.56
CA GLY A 498 -33.04 26.02 2.14
C GLY A 498 -33.96 27.16 1.66
N GLY A 499 -34.75 27.78 2.52
CA GLY A 499 -35.61 28.91 2.13
C GLY A 499 -36.66 28.55 1.07
N TRP A 500 -37.15 27.31 1.03
CA TRP A 500 -38.27 26.95 0.16
C TRP A 500 -39.55 27.57 0.72
N ARG A 501 -39.92 28.71 0.11
CA ARG A 501 -41.12 29.47 0.43
C ARG A 501 -42.34 28.56 0.33
N LYS A 502 -42.97 28.30 1.49
CA LYS A 502 -44.24 27.61 1.69
C LYS A 502 -45.23 27.88 0.56
N SER A 503 -45.35 26.98 -0.42
CA SER A 503 -46.48 26.98 -1.33
C SER A 503 -47.70 26.49 -0.56
N ARG A 504 -48.72 27.34 -0.51
CA ARG A 504 -49.97 27.13 0.23
C ARG A 504 -50.76 25.98 -0.41
N ASN A 505 -50.49 24.72 -0.04
CA ASN A 505 -51.44 23.59 -0.08
C ASN A 505 -50.86 22.21 0.33
N CYS A 506 -49.93 22.12 1.29
CA CYS A 506 -49.52 20.81 1.82
C CYS A 506 -50.49 20.33 2.91
N LYS A 507 -51.23 19.26 2.63
CA LYS A 507 -51.95 18.42 3.62
C LYS A 507 -50.96 17.86 4.66
N PRO A 508 -51.41 17.43 5.86
CA PRO A 508 -50.52 16.86 6.88
C PRO A 508 -49.67 15.73 6.27
N PHE A 509 -48.36 15.78 6.50
CA PHE A 509 -47.37 14.81 6.01
C PHE A 509 -47.75 13.40 6.48
N GLY A 510 -48.32 12.61 5.57
CA GLY A 510 -48.56 11.18 5.74
C GLY A 510 -47.51 10.36 4.98
N ALA A 511 -47.43 9.06 5.26
CA ALA A 511 -46.50 8.14 4.60
C ALA A 511 -46.60 8.16 3.05
N GLU A 512 -47.77 8.50 2.50
CA GLU A 512 -47.98 8.67 1.06
C GLU A 512 -47.21 9.84 0.45
N THR A 513 -46.94 10.91 1.21
CA THR A 513 -46.25 12.12 0.73
C THR A 513 -44.73 11.95 0.65
N ILE A 514 -44.18 10.92 1.31
CA ILE A 514 -42.74 10.61 1.29
C ILE A 514 -42.32 10.15 -0.12
N GLY A 515 -43.19 9.43 -0.81
CA GLY A 515 -42.94 8.95 -2.18
C GLY A 515 -42.96 10.03 -3.26
N GLU A 516 -43.53 11.21 -2.97
CA GLU A 516 -43.57 12.34 -3.91
C GLU A 516 -42.42 13.35 -3.68
N CYS A 517 -41.82 13.36 -2.48
CA CYS A 517 -40.69 14.24 -2.15
C CYS A 517 -39.30 13.64 -2.42
N VAL A 518 -39.21 12.32 -2.60
CA VAL A 518 -37.98 11.57 -2.95
C VAL A 518 -37.97 11.26 -4.44
#